data_AF-A0A1E1LAG0-F1
#
_entry.id   AF-A0A1E1LAG0-F1
#
_cell.length_a   1.000
_cell.length_b   1.000
_cell.length_c   1.000
_cell.angle_alpha   90.00
_cell.angle_beta   90.00
_cell.angle_gamma   90.00
#
_symmetry.space_group_name_H-M   'P 1'
#
loop_
_entity.id
_entity.type
_entity.pdbx_description
1 polymer ?
#
loop_
_entity_poly.entity_id
_entity_poly.type
_entity_poly.pdbx_seq_one_letter_code
_entity_poly.pdbx_strand_id
1 'polypeptide(L)'
;MDEKDQKTDIHTTMERQYYATDSDSGSAFVKRSVVPHEFRSDNRGVVHVPFHNKERQQNEARCLTFIRENTDVPLPDLLGLYEERGSWDLRTSFVKGVTLSQLFRRRSSDGDSRSEDACRYTTKPRKPRSRGTGRGFVPAWIRHERME
;
A
#
# COMPACT_ATOMS: atom_id res chain seq x y z
N MET A 1 -26.82 -16.28 1.51
CA MET A 1 -26.80 -15.90 0.10
C MET A 1 -25.37 -15.51 -0.19
N ASP A 2 -24.63 -16.35 -0.90
CA ASP A 2 -23.22 -16.09 -1.19
C ASP A 2 -23.15 -15.00 -2.26
N GLU A 3 -22.90 -13.77 -1.81
CA GLU A 3 -22.61 -12.62 -2.66
C GLU A 3 -21.33 -12.98 -3.45
N LYS A 4 -21.48 -13.22 -4.76
CA LYS A 4 -20.35 -13.60 -5.61
C LYS A 4 -19.61 -12.34 -6.03
N ASP A 5 -18.66 -11.92 -5.19
CA ASP A 5 -17.70 -10.87 -5.56
C ASP A 5 -17.00 -11.27 -6.86
N GLN A 6 -17.07 -10.42 -7.89
CA GLN A 6 -16.38 -10.67 -9.13
C GLN A 6 -14.89 -10.37 -8.94
N LYS A 7 -14.07 -11.43 -8.93
CA LYS A 7 -12.62 -11.33 -8.80
C LYS A 7 -11.95 -11.21 -10.16
N THR A 8 -11.21 -10.12 -10.38
CA THR A 8 -10.37 -9.89 -11.56
C THR A 8 -8.90 -9.99 -11.16
N ASP A 9 -8.20 -11.04 -11.61
CA ASP A 9 -6.77 -11.22 -11.35
C ASP A 9 -5.95 -10.21 -12.18
N ILE A 10 -5.02 -9.51 -11.52
CA ILE A 10 -4.24 -8.44 -12.15
C ILE A 10 -2.80 -8.88 -12.33
N HIS A 11 -2.18 -9.38 -11.27
CA HIS A 11 -0.79 -9.81 -11.31
C HIS A 11 -0.47 -10.71 -10.12
N THR A 12 0.45 -11.65 -10.31
CA THR A 12 0.97 -12.48 -9.22
C THR A 12 2.49 -12.46 -9.22
N THR A 13 3.07 -12.21 -8.06
CA THR A 13 4.51 -12.25 -7.78
C THR A 13 4.84 -13.46 -6.91
N MET A 14 6.13 -13.69 -6.64
CA MET A 14 6.57 -14.75 -5.72
C MET A 14 6.11 -14.53 -4.26
N GLU A 15 5.69 -13.30 -3.92
CA GLU A 15 5.29 -12.93 -2.55
C GLU A 15 3.80 -12.61 -2.40
N ARG A 16 3.16 -12.15 -3.48
CA ARG A 16 1.81 -11.55 -3.41
C ARG A 16 0.99 -11.80 -4.67
N GLN A 17 -0.30 -12.01 -4.47
CA GLN A 17 -1.33 -11.92 -5.52
C GLN A 17 -2.03 -10.55 -5.43
N TYR A 18 -2.25 -9.94 -6.59
CA TYR A 18 -2.95 -8.67 -6.76
C TYR A 18 -4.20 -8.89 -7.59
N TYR A 19 -5.35 -8.50 -7.07
CA TYR A 19 -6.62 -8.60 -7.78
C TYR A 19 -7.56 -7.46 -7.40
N ALA A 20 -8.50 -7.16 -8.29
CA ALA A 20 -9.64 -6.32 -7.98
C ALA A 20 -10.85 -7.20 -7.65
N THR A 21 -11.69 -6.72 -6.76
CA THR A 21 -13.01 -7.28 -6.50
C THR A 21 -14.05 -6.21 -6.75
N ASP A 22 -15.04 -6.54 -7.55
CA ASP A 22 -16.23 -5.71 -7.74
C ASP A 22 -17.40 -6.40 -7.04
N SER A 23 -18.06 -5.66 -6.15
CA SER A 23 -19.27 -6.07 -5.44
C SER A 23 -20.34 -4.96 -5.54
N ASP A 24 -21.57 -5.28 -5.13
CA ASP A 24 -22.67 -4.30 -5.11
C ASP A 24 -22.38 -3.14 -4.14
N SER A 25 -21.55 -3.38 -3.12
CA SER A 25 -21.12 -2.38 -2.14
C SER A 25 -19.91 -1.54 -2.59
N GLY A 26 -19.23 -1.92 -3.66
CA GLY A 26 -18.15 -1.13 -4.26
C GLY A 26 -17.04 -1.95 -4.89
N SER A 27 -16.04 -1.25 -5.42
CA SER A 27 -14.84 -1.87 -5.99
C SER A 27 -13.65 -1.72 -5.04
N ALA A 28 -12.91 -2.81 -4.86
CA ALA A 28 -11.73 -2.85 -4.00
C ALA A 28 -10.52 -3.42 -4.74
N PHE A 29 -9.34 -2.92 -4.39
CA PHE A 29 -8.06 -3.48 -4.79
C PHE A 29 -7.46 -4.24 -3.61
N VAL A 30 -7.09 -5.50 -3.85
CA VAL A 30 -6.62 -6.42 -2.82
C VAL A 30 -5.18 -6.83 -3.08
N LYS A 31 -4.35 -6.68 -2.05
CA LYS A 31 -3.01 -7.26 -1.99
C LYS A 31 -3.04 -8.43 -1.02
N ARG A 32 -2.98 -9.65 -1.57
CA ARG A 32 -2.97 -10.89 -0.80
C ARG A 32 -1.55 -11.42 -0.68
N SER A 33 -1.12 -11.81 0.51
CA SER A 33 0.13 -12.56 0.70
C SER A 33 -0.01 -14.01 0.23
N VAL A 34 0.99 -14.55 -0.46
CA VAL A 34 0.98 -15.99 -0.79
C VAL A 34 1.18 -16.84 0.45
N VAL A 35 0.56 -18.02 0.45
CA VAL A 35 0.62 -19.03 1.52
C VAL A 35 1.61 -20.13 1.20
N PRO A 36 2.08 -20.95 2.16
CA PRO A 36 3.15 -21.92 1.94
C PRO A 36 2.94 -22.89 0.78
N HIS A 37 1.70 -23.31 0.51
CA HIS A 37 1.39 -24.20 -0.61
C HIS A 37 1.35 -23.49 -1.98
N GLU A 38 1.39 -22.16 -2.00
CA GLU A 38 1.47 -21.33 -3.21
C GLU A 38 2.90 -20.84 -3.49
N PHE A 39 3.88 -21.18 -2.64
CA PHE A 39 5.26 -20.78 -2.83
C PHE A 39 5.81 -21.39 -4.12
N ARG A 40 6.48 -20.54 -4.90
CA ARG A 40 7.05 -20.92 -6.21
C ARG A 40 8.53 -21.18 -6.06
N SER A 41 9.04 -22.13 -6.85
CA SER A 41 10.47 -22.40 -6.94
C SER A 41 11.12 -21.55 -8.02
N ASP A 42 12.39 -21.21 -7.84
CA ASP A 42 13.21 -20.60 -8.89
C ASP A 42 13.62 -21.65 -9.96
N ASN A 43 14.33 -21.19 -10.99
CA ASN A 43 14.83 -22.05 -12.06
C ASN A 43 15.85 -23.10 -11.59
N ARG A 44 16.31 -23.04 -10.33
CA ARG A 44 17.25 -23.98 -9.70
C ARG A 44 16.53 -24.95 -8.75
N GLY A 45 15.20 -24.85 -8.62
CA GLY A 45 14.39 -25.70 -7.74
C GLY A 45 14.40 -25.25 -6.28
N VAL A 46 14.91 -24.06 -5.96
CA VAL A 46 14.88 -23.51 -4.60
C VAL A 46 13.54 -22.80 -4.39
N VAL A 47 12.80 -23.22 -3.36
CA VAL A 47 11.50 -22.62 -3.00
C VAL A 47 11.71 -21.22 -2.45
N HIS A 48 11.05 -20.23 -3.05
CA HIS A 48 11.04 -18.86 -2.56
C HIS A 48 10.04 -18.71 -1.41
N VAL A 49 10.54 -18.52 -0.20
CA VAL A 49 9.74 -18.25 1.00
C VAL A 49 9.72 -16.74 1.26
N PRO A 50 8.56 -16.07 1.14
CA PRO A 50 8.48 -14.63 1.41
C PRO A 50 8.74 -14.29 2.87
N PHE A 51 9.53 -13.25 3.12
CA PHE A 51 9.87 -12.80 4.47
C PHE A 51 8.85 -11.79 5.00
N HIS A 52 8.42 -11.99 6.25
CA HIS A 52 7.64 -11.02 7.02
C HIS A 52 6.38 -10.49 6.30
N ASN A 53 5.63 -11.38 5.63
CA ASN A 53 4.47 -10.99 4.84
C ASN A 53 3.43 -10.23 5.67
N LYS A 54 3.16 -10.70 6.89
CA LYS A 54 2.23 -10.10 7.84
C LYS A 54 2.67 -8.69 8.23
N GLU A 55 3.91 -8.56 8.70
CA GLU A 55 4.46 -7.30 9.20
C GLU A 55 4.50 -6.26 8.07
N ARG A 56 4.83 -6.66 6.84
CA ARG A 56 4.82 -5.78 5.67
C ARG A 56 3.42 -5.29 5.31
N GLN A 57 2.40 -6.15 5.38
CA GLN A 57 1.00 -5.76 5.15
C GLN A 57 0.50 -4.82 6.25
N GLN A 58 0.82 -5.11 7.52
CA GLN A 58 0.49 -4.25 8.66
C GLN A 58 1.18 -2.89 8.57
N ASN A 59 2.46 -2.87 8.17
CA ASN A 59 3.18 -1.63 7.94
C ASN A 59 2.54 -0.81 6.84
N GLU A 60 2.14 -1.44 5.73
CA GLU A 60 1.47 -0.77 4.63
C GLU A 60 0.13 -0.16 5.05
N ALA A 61 -0.71 -0.91 5.78
CA ALA A 61 -1.95 -0.40 6.36
C ALA A 61 -1.71 0.82 7.26
N ARG A 62 -0.74 0.73 8.19
CA ARG A 62 -0.38 1.84 9.08
C ARG A 62 0.14 3.05 8.32
N CYS A 63 0.94 2.85 7.28
CA CYS A 63 1.44 3.92 6.43
C CYS A 63 0.30 4.64 5.69
N LEU A 64 -0.67 3.90 5.14
CA LEU A 64 -1.84 4.50 4.48
C LEU A 64 -2.63 5.38 5.45
N THR A 65 -2.95 4.84 6.64
CA THR A 65 -3.65 5.60 7.69
C THR A 65 -2.86 6.84 8.09
N PHE A 66 -1.57 6.69 8.39
CA PHE A 66 -0.72 7.80 8.81
C PHE A 66 -0.66 8.91 7.76
N ILE A 67 -0.43 8.58 6.49
CA ILE A 67 -0.32 9.60 5.43
C ILE A 67 -1.67 10.28 5.20
N ARG A 68 -2.78 9.54 5.26
CA ARG A 68 -4.14 10.06 5.13
C ARG A 68 -4.49 11.07 6.23
N GLU A 69 -4.04 10.82 7.45
CA GLU A 69 -4.27 11.69 8.60
C GLU A 69 -3.37 12.94 8.59
N ASN A 70 -2.17 12.85 8.00
CA ASN A 70 -1.15 13.89 8.10
C ASN A 70 -0.95 14.71 6.83
N THR A 71 -1.56 14.32 5.72
CA THR A 71 -1.38 14.98 4.41
C THR A 71 -2.67 15.02 3.61
N ASP A 72 -2.73 15.90 2.62
CA ASP A 72 -3.86 15.99 1.67
C ASP A 72 -3.57 15.20 0.37
N VAL A 73 -2.58 14.29 0.40
CA VAL A 73 -2.24 13.47 -0.77
C VAL A 73 -3.41 12.53 -1.05
N PRO A 74 -3.91 12.46 -2.31
CA PRO A 74 -4.97 11.51 -2.65
C PRO A 74 -4.41 10.10 -2.59
N LEU A 75 -4.90 9.32 -1.63
CA LEU A 75 -4.55 7.91 -1.44
C LEU A 75 -5.82 7.06 -1.53
N PRO A 76 -5.68 5.77 -1.92
CA PRO A 76 -6.74 4.79 -1.71
C PRO A 76 -7.12 4.72 -0.23
N ASP A 77 -8.43 4.65 0.04
CA ASP A 77 -8.90 4.48 1.41
C ASP A 77 -8.65 3.04 1.85
N LEU A 78 -8.14 2.87 3.07
CA LEU A 78 -7.94 1.55 3.67
C LEU A 78 -9.30 0.98 4.07
N LEU A 79 -9.74 -0.08 3.40
CA LEU A 79 -10.99 -0.77 3.74
C LEU A 79 -10.78 -1.76 4.89
N GLY A 80 -9.61 -2.39 4.93
CA GLY A 80 -9.23 -3.27 6.04
C GLY A 80 -8.02 -4.13 5.74
N LEU A 81 -7.55 -4.81 6.79
CA LEU A 81 -6.52 -5.83 6.73
C LEU A 81 -7.06 -7.08 7.43
N TYR A 82 -7.21 -8.17 6.68
CA TYR A 82 -7.82 -9.39 7.15
C TYR A 82 -6.85 -10.56 7.06
N GLU A 83 -7.02 -11.55 7.93
CA GLU A 83 -6.35 -12.84 7.81
C GLU A 83 -7.40 -13.88 7.42
N GLU A 84 -7.23 -14.50 6.25
CA GLU A 84 -8.13 -15.52 5.75
C GLU A 84 -7.31 -16.73 5.29
N ARG A 85 -7.59 -17.91 5.86
CA ARG A 85 -6.95 -19.19 5.48
C ARG A 85 -5.40 -19.14 5.45
N GLY A 86 -4.80 -18.33 6.33
CA GLY A 86 -3.35 -18.16 6.44
C GLY A 86 -2.73 -17.15 5.47
N SER A 87 -3.52 -16.53 4.58
CA SER A 87 -3.10 -15.34 3.84
C SER A 87 -3.58 -14.07 4.53
N TRP A 88 -2.76 -13.03 4.47
CA TRP A 88 -3.14 -11.67 4.83
C TRP A 88 -3.65 -10.96 3.58
N ASP A 89 -4.77 -10.27 3.70
CA ASP A 89 -5.44 -9.52 2.64
C ASP A 89 -5.54 -8.05 3.04
N LEU A 90 -4.75 -7.20 2.38
CA LEU A 90 -4.87 -5.75 2.51
C LEU A 90 -5.83 -5.24 1.43
N ARG A 91 -6.99 -4.74 1.85
CA ARG A 91 -8.04 -4.21 0.96
C ARG A 91 -8.05 -2.69 0.98
N THR A 92 -8.08 -2.10 -0.20
CA THR A 92 -8.13 -0.64 -0.39
C THR A 92 -9.23 -0.28 -1.39
N SER A 93 -9.76 0.94 -1.34
CA SER A 93 -10.71 1.40 -2.34
C SER A 93 -10.07 1.40 -3.73
N PHE A 94 -10.82 0.96 -4.74
CA PHE A 94 -10.31 0.95 -6.09
C PHE A 94 -10.25 2.37 -6.65
N VAL A 95 -9.05 2.82 -7.03
CA VAL A 95 -8.84 4.16 -7.61
C VAL A 95 -8.89 4.08 -9.13
N LYS A 96 -9.89 4.72 -9.73
CA LYS A 96 -10.00 4.81 -11.20
C LYS A 96 -8.90 5.70 -11.75
N GLY A 97 -8.15 5.19 -12.72
CA GLY A 97 -7.08 5.95 -13.36
C GLY A 97 -6.40 5.16 -14.47
N VAL A 98 -5.43 5.80 -15.11
CA VAL A 98 -4.51 5.18 -16.06
C VAL A 98 -3.12 5.10 -15.44
N THR A 99 -2.33 4.11 -15.85
CA THR A 99 -0.94 4.05 -15.42
C THR A 99 -0.14 5.20 -16.04
N LEU A 100 0.95 5.61 -15.39
CA LEU A 100 1.82 6.65 -15.93
C LEU A 100 2.38 6.29 -17.31
N SER A 101 2.67 5.00 -17.57
CA SER A 101 3.14 4.55 -18.89
C SER A 101 2.09 4.73 -19.99
N GLN A 102 0.81 4.51 -19.69
CA GLN A 102 -0.30 4.80 -20.61
C GLN A 102 -0.45 6.31 -20.84
N LEU A 103 -0.28 7.11 -19.79
CA LEU A 103 -0.35 8.57 -19.88
C LEU A 103 0.72 9.13 -20.85
N PHE A 104 1.97 8.66 -20.74
CA PHE A 104 3.05 9.11 -21.62
C PHE A 104 2.88 8.64 -23.07
N ARG A 105 2.34 7.43 -23.29
CA ARG A 105 2.06 6.93 -24.64
C ARG A 105 1.05 7.79 -25.39
N ARG A 106 0.01 8.26 -24.70
CA ARG A 106 -1.04 9.09 -25.29
C ARG A 106 -0.55 10.48 -25.66
N ARG A 107 0.34 11.05 -24.86
CA ARG A 107 0.90 12.40 -25.09
C ARG A 107 1.87 12.46 -26.28
N SER A 108 2.40 11.31 -26.74
CA SER A 108 3.28 11.24 -27.91
C SER A 108 2.54 11.12 -29.24
N SER A 109 1.26 10.72 -29.24
CA SER A 109 0.45 10.60 -30.47
C SER A 109 -0.36 11.86 -30.79
N ASP A 110 -0.71 12.64 -29.76
CA ASP A 110 -1.44 13.89 -29.90
C ASP A 110 -0.44 15.05 -29.78
N GLY A 111 0.00 15.60 -30.93
CA GLY A 111 0.83 16.80 -30.97
C GLY A 111 0.02 18.00 -30.50
N ASP A 112 -0.03 18.24 -29.19
CA ASP A 112 -0.74 19.37 -28.61
C ASP A 112 0.21 20.32 -27.89
N SER A 113 0.23 21.54 -28.40
CA SER A 113 0.96 22.69 -27.90
C SER A 113 0.32 23.19 -26.60
N ARG A 114 1.11 23.15 -25.52
CA ARG A 114 1.05 24.09 -24.40
C ARG A 114 -0.19 24.01 -23.49
N SER A 115 -0.03 23.30 -22.37
CA SER A 115 -0.50 23.80 -21.07
C SER A 115 0.55 23.50 -20.00
N GLU A 116 1.23 24.55 -19.56
CA GLU A 116 2.15 24.56 -18.42
C GLU A 116 1.37 24.54 -17.09
N ASP A 117 0.31 23.73 -16.99
CA ASP A 117 -0.27 23.40 -15.70
C ASP A 117 0.51 22.22 -15.11
N ALA A 118 1.79 22.49 -14.88
CA ALA A 118 2.64 21.64 -14.06
C ALA A 118 1.94 21.47 -12.71
N CYS A 119 1.66 20.22 -12.39
CA CYS A 119 1.11 19.78 -11.12
C CYS A 119 1.83 20.50 -9.97
N ARG A 120 1.20 21.57 -9.44
CA ARG A 120 1.63 22.21 -8.21
C ARG A 120 1.19 21.30 -7.07
N TYR A 121 1.99 20.28 -6.78
CA TYR A 121 1.94 19.66 -5.47
C TYR A 121 2.32 20.74 -4.46
N THR A 122 1.32 21.37 -3.85
CA THR A 122 1.53 22.26 -2.70
C THR A 122 1.96 21.37 -1.55
N THR A 123 3.25 21.13 -1.41
CA THR A 123 3.79 20.62 -0.15
C THR A 123 3.42 21.65 0.92
N LYS A 124 2.56 21.29 1.88
CA LYS A 124 2.30 22.16 3.04
C LYS A 124 3.66 22.57 3.63
N PRO A 125 3.85 23.85 3.99
CA PRO A 125 5.10 24.27 4.60
C PRO A 125 5.33 23.42 5.86
N ARG A 126 6.52 22.80 5.94
CA ARG A 126 6.93 22.04 7.12
C ARG A 126 6.78 22.97 8.33
N LYS A 127 6.02 22.56 9.36
CA LYS A 127 6.01 23.29 10.63
C LYS A 127 7.47 23.45 11.09
N PRO A 128 7.91 24.65 11.48
CA PRO A 128 9.27 24.84 11.97
C PRO A 128 9.46 23.93 13.19
N ARG A 129 10.52 23.12 13.19
CA ARG A 129 10.96 22.44 14.41
C ARG A 129 11.29 23.57 15.39
N SER A 130 10.50 23.71 16.46
CA SER A 130 10.93 24.51 17.58
C SER A 130 12.28 23.94 18.01
N ARG A 131 13.34 24.76 17.92
CA ARG A 131 14.62 24.45 18.57
C ARG A 131 14.37 24.61 20.06
N GLY A 132 13.74 23.60 20.66
CA GLY A 132 13.72 23.41 22.09
C GLY A 132 15.17 23.22 22.53
N THR A 133 15.64 24.18 23.32
CA THR A 133 16.90 24.13 24.07
C THR A 133 17.11 22.75 24.68
N GLY A 134 18.30 22.19 24.47
CA GLY A 134 18.61 20.82 24.79
C GLY A 134 18.31 20.42 26.24
N ARG A 135 17.44 19.42 26.38
CA ARG A 135 17.59 18.30 27.31
C ARG A 135 17.12 17.06 26.56
N GLY A 136 17.95 16.02 26.54
CA GLY A 136 17.70 14.80 25.79
C GLY A 136 16.32 14.21 26.11
N PHE A 137 15.46 14.13 25.10
CA PHE A 137 14.21 13.39 25.20
C PHE A 137 14.54 11.91 25.02
N VAL A 138 14.72 11.22 26.15
CA VAL A 138 14.71 9.75 26.17
C VAL A 138 13.24 9.34 26.22
N PRO A 139 12.71 8.61 25.22
CA PRO A 139 11.33 8.14 25.25
C PRO A 139 11.08 7.21 26.44
N ALA A 140 9.93 7.37 27.10
CA ALA A 140 9.57 6.67 28.34
C ALA A 140 9.42 5.13 28.22
N TRP A 141 9.54 4.55 27.03
CA TRP A 141 9.51 3.10 26.79
C TRP A 141 10.91 2.44 26.81
N ILE A 142 11.99 3.22 26.96
CA ILE A 142 13.33 2.68 27.29
C ILE A 142 13.51 2.75 28.82
N ARG A 143 12.77 1.91 29.54
CA ARG A 143 13.15 1.45 30.87
C ARG A 143 12.99 -0.06 30.86
N HIS A 144 14.10 -0.75 30.60
CA HIS A 144 14.25 -2.13 31.02
C HIS A 144 14.15 -2.16 32.55
N GLU A 145 13.40 -3.15 33.03
CA GLU A 145 13.36 -3.61 34.41
C GLU A 145 14.76 -3.73 34.99
N ARG A 146 14.92 -3.28 36.23
CA ARG A 146 15.89 -3.87 37.15
C ARG A 146 15.08 -4.25 38.39
N MET A 147 14.81 -5.55 38.51
CA MET A 147 14.37 -6.19 39.73
C MET A 147 15.42 -5.95 40.81
N GLU A 148 14.97 -5.48 41.96
CA GLU A 148 15.50 -5.83 43.29
C GLU A 148 14.30 -5.95 44.23
#